data_AF-X1CP68-F1
#
_entry.id   AF-X1CP68-F1
#
_cell.length_a   1.000
_cell.length_b   1.000
_cell.length_c   1.000
_cell.angle_alpha   90.00
_cell.angle_beta   90.00
_cell.angle_gamma   90.00
#
_symmetry.space_group_name_H-M   'P 1'
#
loop_
_entity.id
_entity.type
_entity.pdbx_description
1 polymer ?
#
loop_
_entity_poly.entity_id
_entity_poly.type
_entity_poly.pdbx_seq_one_letter_code
_entity_poly.pdbx_strand_id
1 'polypeptide(L)'
;IHGDITTSNVIITETQDIFIIDFGLHNYSDSIEDKSTDLHLFKRVLISSHGNYFAICFEAFIEGYRGGYGTEKKNECKEIIKNITIIETRGRYVKKEDRM
;
A
#
# COMPACT_ATOMS: atom_id res chain seq x y z
N ILE A 1 -0.71 4.00 10.05
CA ILE A 1 -0.13 2.92 9.23
C ILE A 1 -0.85 1.63 9.59
N HIS A 2 -1.30 0.83 8.63
CA HIS A 2 -2.03 -0.41 8.91
C HIS A 2 -1.08 -1.54 9.32
N GLY A 3 0.04 -1.71 8.62
CA GLY A 3 1.05 -2.72 8.92
C GLY A 3 0.75 -4.13 8.37
N ASP A 4 -0.49 -4.40 7.95
CA ASP A 4 -0.91 -5.66 7.33
C ASP A 4 -2.11 -5.47 6.39
N ILE A 5 -2.02 -4.45 5.53
CA ILE A 5 -3.13 -4.17 4.62
C ILE A 5 -3.21 -5.24 3.52
N THR A 6 -4.32 -5.98 3.51
CA THR A 6 -4.64 -6.98 2.49
C THR A 6 -6.05 -6.75 1.93
N THR A 7 -6.39 -7.38 0.79
CA THR A 7 -7.77 -7.28 0.25
C THR A 7 -8.78 -8.04 1.11
N SER A 8 -8.35 -9.04 1.90
CA SER A 8 -9.21 -9.72 2.88
C SER A 8 -9.52 -8.87 4.12
N ASN A 9 -8.71 -7.84 4.39
CA ASN A 9 -8.93 -6.87 5.46
C ASN A 9 -9.81 -5.69 5.01
N VAL A 10 -10.40 -5.77 3.81
CA VAL A 10 -11.33 -4.77 3.26
C VAL A 10 -12.72 -5.41 3.13
N ILE A 11 -13.71 -4.80 3.78
CA ILE A 11 -15.11 -5.18 3.69
C ILE A 11 -15.84 -4.14 2.84
N ILE A 12 -16.63 -4.63 1.87
CA ILE A 12 -17.56 -3.82 1.10
C ILE A 12 -18.97 -4.19 1.53
N THR A 13 -19.75 -3.22 2.00
CA THR A 13 -21.15 -3.44 2.39
C THR A 13 -22.07 -3.54 1.18
N GLU A 14 -23.31 -3.98 1.41
CA GLU A 14 -24.36 -3.94 0.38
C GLU A 14 -24.61 -2.52 -0.14
N THR A 15 -24.40 -1.50 0.71
CA THR A 15 -24.51 -0.07 0.38
C THR A 15 -23.27 0.51 -0.31
N GLN A 16 -22.28 -0.32 -0.66
CA GLN A 16 -20.99 0.07 -1.27
C GLN A 16 -20.09 0.91 -0.35
N ASP A 17 -20.30 0.85 0.96
CA ASP A 17 -19.38 1.45 1.93
C ASP A 17 -18.17 0.54 2.12
N ILE A 18 -16.99 1.15 2.28
CA ILE A 18 -15.72 0.45 2.44
C ILE A 18 -15.26 0.57 3.89
N PHE A 19 -15.01 -0.57 4.52
CA PHE A 19 -14.42 -0.67 5.86
C PHE A 19 -13.10 -1.41 5.79
N ILE A 20 -12.10 -0.87 6.48
CA ILE A 20 -10.83 -1.55 6.71
C ILE A 20 -10.86 -2.12 8.12
N ILE A 21 -10.46 -3.38 8.28
CA ILE A 21 -10.45 -4.10 9.54
C ILE A 21 -9.05 -4.63 9.86
N ASP A 22 -8.92 -5.27 11.02
CA ASP A 22 -7.67 -5.89 11.48
C ASP A 22 -6.48 -4.93 11.60
N PHE A 23 -6.63 -3.96 12.50
CA PHE A 23 -5.55 -3.06 12.89
C PHE A 23 -4.60 -3.70 13.93
N GLY A 24 -4.47 -5.03 14.02
CA GLY A 24 -3.64 -5.68 15.05
C GLY A 24 -2.16 -5.27 15.01
N LEU A 25 -1.65 -4.89 13.84
CA LEU A 25 -0.28 -4.44 13.59
C LEU A 25 -0.16 -2.94 13.29
N HIS A 26 -1.20 -2.16 13.60
CA HIS A 26 -1.19 -0.73 13.31
C HIS A 26 -0.12 0.00 14.11
N ASN A 27 0.37 1.09 13.54
CA ASN A 27 1.20 2.04 14.24
C ASN A 27 0.86 3.48 13.83
N TYR A 28 0.99 4.38 14.80
CA TYR A 28 0.92 5.82 14.55
C TYR A 28 2.29 6.28 14.07
N SER A 29 2.37 6.57 12.77
CA SER A 29 3.54 7.18 12.16
C SER A 29 3.11 8.08 11.01
N ASP A 30 3.71 9.27 11.00
CA ASP A 30 3.59 10.23 9.90
C ASP A 30 4.79 10.20 8.95
N SER A 31 5.73 9.28 9.15
CA SER A 31 6.92 9.20 8.32
C SER A 31 6.58 8.80 6.88
N ILE A 32 7.30 9.38 5.91
CA ILE A 32 7.19 9.00 4.50
C ILE A 32 7.56 7.53 4.33
N GLU A 33 8.58 7.04 5.04
CA GLU A 33 9.06 5.65 4.92
C GLU A 33 7.98 4.64 5.33
N ASP A 34 7.32 4.85 6.47
CA ASP A 34 6.30 3.92 6.95
C ASP A 34 5.06 3.94 6.05
N LYS A 35 4.63 5.13 5.62
CA LYS A 35 3.54 5.30 4.64
C LYS A 35 3.86 4.61 3.32
N SER A 36 5.11 4.73 2.85
CA SER A 36 5.58 4.10 1.61
C SER A 36 5.67 2.59 1.74
N THR A 37 6.06 2.09 2.91
CA THR A 37 6.16 0.65 3.21
C THR A 37 4.78 0.00 3.23
N ASP A 38 3.80 0.63 3.87
CA ASP A 38 2.40 0.17 3.90
C ASP A 38 1.78 0.14 2.50
N LEU A 39 2.05 1.20 1.71
CA LEU A 39 1.61 1.28 0.31
C LEU A 39 2.29 0.22 -0.57
N HIS A 40 3.58 -0.03 -0.34
CA HIS A 40 4.32 -1.09 -1.03
C HIS A 40 3.80 -2.49 -0.67
N LEU A 41 3.42 -2.72 0.60
CA LEU A 41 2.80 -3.96 1.05
C LEU A 41 1.50 -4.21 0.28
N PHE A 42 0.62 -3.21 0.18
CA PHE A 42 -0.62 -3.33 -0.58
C PHE A 42 -0.37 -3.64 -2.07
N LYS A 43 0.61 -2.96 -2.69
CA LYS A 43 1.03 -3.24 -4.07
C LYS A 43 1.38 -4.72 -4.25
N ARG A 44 2.15 -5.30 -3.32
CA ARG A 44 2.52 -6.72 -3.36
C ARG A 44 1.31 -7.64 -3.21
N VAL A 45 0.36 -7.31 -2.34
CA VAL A 45 -0.89 -8.07 -2.18
C VAL A 45 -1.70 -8.10 -3.47
N LEU A 46 -1.80 -6.97 -4.18
CA LEU A 46 -2.49 -6.91 -5.47
C LEU A 46 -1.78 -7.77 -6.53
N ILE A 47 -0.45 -7.74 -6.58
CA ILE A 47 0.34 -8.57 -7.51
C ILE A 47 0.11 -10.06 -7.22
N SER A 48 0.15 -10.47 -5.95
CA SER A 48 0.03 -11.89 -5.58
C SER A 48 -1.39 -12.43 -5.74
N SER A 49 -2.40 -11.63 -5.42
CA SER A 49 -3.79 -12.10 -5.31
C SER A 49 -4.62 -11.78 -6.56
N HIS A 50 -4.25 -10.73 -7.29
CA HIS A 50 -5.04 -10.18 -8.41
C HIS A 50 -4.15 -9.80 -9.60
N GLY A 51 -3.07 -10.56 -9.86
CA GLY A 51 -2.03 -10.24 -10.85
C GLY A 51 -2.55 -9.86 -12.25
N ASN A 52 -3.61 -10.51 -12.74
CA ASN A 52 -4.21 -10.21 -14.04
C ASN A 52 -4.84 -8.80 -14.13
N TYR A 53 -5.29 -8.27 -13.00
CA TYR A 53 -5.94 -6.95 -12.90
C TYR A 53 -5.08 -5.92 -12.16
N PHE A 54 -3.85 -6.30 -11.77
CA PHE A 54 -2.97 -5.51 -10.94
C PHE A 54 -2.84 -4.06 -11.42
N ALA A 55 -2.58 -3.85 -12.71
CA ALA A 55 -2.37 -2.52 -13.26
C ALA A 55 -3.58 -1.61 -13.04
N ILE A 56 -4.79 -2.11 -13.31
CA ILE A 56 -6.03 -1.34 -13.16
C ILE A 56 -6.32 -1.09 -11.67
N CYS A 57 -6.20 -2.11 -10.83
CA CYS A 57 -6.46 -2.00 -9.39
C CYS A 57 -5.48 -1.03 -8.71
N PHE A 58 -4.19 -1.12 -9.04
CA PHE A 58 -3.17 -0.29 -8.42
C PHE A 58 -3.28 1.17 -8.86
N GLU A 59 -3.56 1.44 -10.14
CA GLU A 59 -3.80 2.82 -10.61
C GLU A 59 -5.04 3.43 -9.93
N ALA A 60 -6.15 2.69 -9.85
CA ALA A 60 -7.35 3.16 -9.15
C ALA A 60 -7.08 3.44 -7.66
N PHE A 61 -6.31 2.57 -7.00
CA PHE A 61 -5.92 2.79 -5.61
C PHE A 61 -5.06 4.05 -5.46
N ILE A 62 -4.06 4.25 -6.34
CA ILE A 62 -3.19 5.42 -6.30
C ILE A 62 -3.95 6.72 -6.57
N GLU A 63 -4.96 6.70 -7.43
CA GLU A 63 -5.85 7.83 -7.66
C GLU A 63 -6.60 8.20 -6.37
N GLY A 64 -7.24 7.23 -5.72
CA GLY A 64 -7.90 7.44 -4.42
C GLY A 64 -6.94 7.93 -3.33
N TYR A 65 -5.73 7.33 -3.27
CA TYR A 65 -4.69 7.72 -2.33
C TYR A 65 -4.28 9.18 -2.50
N ARG A 66 -4.10 9.65 -3.76
CA ARG A 66 -3.84 11.07 -4.05
C ARG A 66 -5.00 11.97 -3.64
N GLY A 67 -6.24 11.53 -3.87
CA GLY A 67 -7.44 12.26 -3.48
C GLY A 67 -7.51 12.53 -1.97
N GLY A 68 -7.08 11.55 -1.15
CA GLY A 68 -7.10 11.66 0.32
C GLY A 68 -6.11 12.68 0.92
N TYR A 69 -5.05 13.06 0.20
CA TYR A 69 -4.04 14.02 0.69
C TYR A 69 -4.40 15.50 0.45
N GLY A 70 -5.38 15.76 -0.43
CA GLY A 70 -5.75 17.13 -0.81
C GLY A 70 -4.61 17.93 -1.47
N THR A 71 -4.82 19.24 -1.61
CA THR A 71 -3.84 20.13 -2.26
C THR A 71 -2.63 20.43 -1.38
N GLU A 72 -2.82 20.55 -0.07
CA GLU A 72 -1.78 20.96 0.89
C GLU A 72 -0.69 19.90 1.07
N LYS A 73 -1.05 18.61 1.09
CA LYS A 73 -0.10 17.51 1.26
C LYS A 73 0.27 16.80 -0.04
N LYS A 74 0.06 17.46 -1.19
CA LYS A 74 0.33 16.89 -2.52
C LYS A 74 1.80 16.51 -2.71
N ASN A 75 2.73 17.28 -2.15
CA ASN A 75 4.17 16.98 -2.25
C ASN A 75 4.54 15.74 -1.42
N GLU A 76 4.04 15.64 -0.19
CA GLU A 76 4.21 14.47 0.67
C GLU A 76 3.69 13.20 -0.03
N CYS A 77 2.48 13.25 -0.61
CA CYS A 77 1.91 12.14 -1.37
C CYS A 77 2.81 11.71 -2.54
N LYS A 78 3.37 12.66 -3.30
CA LYS A 78 4.31 12.37 -4.39
C LYS A 78 5.58 11.70 -3.88
N GLU A 79 6.11 12.15 -2.75
CA GLU A 79 7.31 11.57 -2.14
C GLU A 79 7.05 10.13 -1.70
N ILE A 80 5.91 9.87 -1.05
CA ILE A 80 5.49 8.52 -0.64
C ILE A 80 5.42 7.58 -1.85
N ILE A 81 4.70 7.97 -2.90
CA ILE A 81 4.54 7.14 -4.11
C ILE A 81 5.89 6.89 -4.79
N LYS A 82 6.76 7.90 -4.85
CA LYS A 82 8.10 7.76 -5.44
C LYS A 82 8.97 6.81 -4.61
N ASN A 83 8.89 6.89 -3.28
CA ASN A 83 9.73 6.12 -2.37
C ASN A 83 9.42 4.61 -2.39
N ILE A 84 8.24 4.19 -2.89
CA ILE A 84 7.95 2.77 -3.17
C ILE A 84 9.05 2.14 -4.04
N THR A 85 9.53 2.85 -5.06
CA THR A 85 10.56 2.32 -5.97
C THR A 85 11.90 2.12 -5.26
N ILE A 86 12.21 2.97 -4.28
CA ILE A 86 13.41 2.86 -3.45
C ILE A 86 13.29 1.62 -2.55
N ILE A 87 12.13 1.44 -1.90
CA ILE A 87 11.85 0.24 -1.07
C ILE A 87 11.99 -1.05 -1.89
N GLU A 88 11.50 -1.06 -3.12
CA GLU A 88 11.63 -2.20 -4.05
C GLU A 88 13.07 -2.56 -4.41
N THR A 89 13.99 -1.59 -4.41
CA THR A 89 15.42 -1.89 -4.60
C THR A 89 16.05 -2.52 -3.36
N ARG A 90 15.58 -2.15 -2.16
CA ARG A 90 16.08 -2.69 -0.88
C ARG A 90 15.59 -4.11 -0.63
N GLY A 91 14.34 -4.42 -0.97
CA GLY A 91 13.78 -5.78 -0.85
C GLY A 91 14.39 -6.82 -1.78
N ARG A 92 15.12 -6.39 -2.83
CA ARG A 92 15.86 -7.27 -3.76
C ARG A 92 17.20 -7.78 -3.22
N TYR A 93 17.63 -7.36 -2.03
CA TYR A 93 18.85 -7.84 -1.36
C TYR A 93 18.65 -9.08 -0.48
N VAL A 94 17.47 -9.72 -0.49
CA VAL A 94 17.32 -11.06 0.10
C VAL A 94 17.98 -12.03 -0.88
N LYS A 95 19.18 -12.50 -0.54
CA LYS A 95 19.91 -13.50 -1.31
C LYS A 95 19.02 -14.73 -1.48
N LYS A 96 19.10 -15.34 -2.67
CA LYS A 96 18.35 -16.55 -3.05
C LYS A 96 18.61 -17.75 -2.11
N GLU A 97 19.65 -17.64 -1.27
CA GLU A 97 20.17 -18.60 -0.31
C GLU A 97 19.29 -18.69 0.96
N ASP A 98 18.59 -17.63 1.34
CA ASP A 98 17.77 -17.57 2.57
C ASP A 98 16.33 -18.08 2.38
N ARG A 99 16.05 -18.77 1.26
CA ARG A 99 14.73 -19.30 0.90
C ARG A 99 14.64 -20.83 0.95
N MET A 100 15.64 -21.51 1.51
CA MET A 100 15.63 -22.97 1.71
C MET A 100 15.47 -23.34 3.18
#